data_AF-A0AAV6UQL1-F1
#
_entry.id   AF-A0AAV6UQL1-F1
#
_cell.length_a   1.000
_cell.length_b   1.000
_cell.length_c   1.000
_cell.angle_alpha   90.00
_cell.angle_beta   90.00
_cell.angle_gamma   90.00
#
_symmetry.space_group_name_H-M   'P 1'
#
loop_
_entity.id
_entity.type
_entity.pdbx_description
1 polymer ?
#
loop_
_entity_poly.entity_id
_entity_poly.type
_entity_poly.pdbx_seq_one_letter_code
_entity_poly.pdbx_strand_id
1 'polypeptide(L)'
;MQEKNNITNDVAVQNQPSSEFNHLPDSDTYIQKLERRLSRVKGTNKAPTSKDMISVLQQARDDYMSRLISSSAEQLSAFAPTEGDRELTISYVERKLFPEKNGVTYEEMQHLLESDVLAKVSAESNGDIGTEVDR
;
A
#
# COMPACT_ATOMS: atom_id res chain seq x y z
N MET A 1 -61.06 4.75 23.44
CA MET A 1 -60.98 3.30 23.11
C MET A 1 -60.29 3.22 21.75
N GLN A 2 -58.96 3.09 21.78
CA GLN A 2 -58.20 1.96 21.21
C GLN A 2 -58.36 1.81 19.70
N GLU A 3 -57.39 2.31 18.95
CA GLU A 3 -56.97 1.70 17.69
C GLU A 3 -55.44 1.84 17.59
N LYS A 4 -54.75 0.79 18.02
CA LYS A 4 -53.28 0.69 17.94
C LYS A 4 -52.94 0.07 16.59
N ASN A 5 -52.57 0.91 15.63
CA ASN A 5 -51.94 0.45 14.39
C ASN A 5 -50.46 0.17 14.67
N ASN A 6 -50.16 -1.09 15.00
CA ASN A 6 -48.79 -1.58 15.16
C ASN A 6 -48.39 -2.31 13.87
N ILE A 7 -47.88 -1.58 12.89
CA ILE A 7 -47.23 -2.13 11.70
C ILE A 7 -45.79 -2.46 12.10
N THR A 8 -45.60 -3.65 12.67
CA THR A 8 -44.28 -4.29 12.72
C THR A 8 -44.29 -5.39 11.67
N ASN A 9 -43.67 -5.08 10.54
CA ASN A 9 -43.33 -6.05 9.50
C ASN A 9 -42.27 -7.03 10.06
N ASP A 10 -42.71 -8.06 10.75
CA ASP A 10 -41.90 -9.27 10.95
C ASP A 10 -42.09 -10.15 9.71
N VAL A 11 -41.31 -9.85 8.66
CA VAL A 11 -41.04 -10.81 7.59
C VAL A 11 -40.04 -11.83 8.14
N ALA A 12 -40.50 -12.63 9.11
CA ALA A 12 -39.92 -13.92 9.37
C ALA A 12 -40.36 -14.80 8.20
N VAL A 13 -39.51 -14.90 7.17
CA VAL A 13 -39.63 -15.90 6.12
C VAL A 13 -39.60 -17.26 6.82
N GLN A 14 -40.79 -17.79 7.10
CA GLN A 14 -40.95 -19.17 7.50
C GLN A 14 -40.60 -20.03 6.30
N ASN A 15 -39.33 -20.45 6.25
CA ASN A 15 -38.90 -21.54 5.39
C ASN A 15 -39.48 -22.82 5.99
N GLN A 16 -40.76 -23.10 5.71
CA GLN A 16 -41.38 -24.37 6.06
C GLN A 16 -40.92 -25.42 5.05
N PRO A 17 -40.15 -26.44 5.46
CA PRO A 17 -39.84 -27.55 4.57
C PRO A 17 -41.14 -28.32 4.29
N SER A 18 -41.43 -28.52 3.01
CA SER A 18 -42.49 -29.40 2.51
C SER A 18 -42.47 -30.74 3.25
N SER A 19 -43.61 -31.06 3.86
CA SER A 19 -43.89 -32.18 4.77
C SER A 19 -43.80 -33.57 4.12
N GLU A 20 -42.63 -33.97 3.59
CA GLU A 20 -42.39 -35.36 3.18
C GLU A 20 -41.04 -35.94 3.63
N PHE A 21 -40.14 -35.14 4.20
CA PHE A 21 -38.94 -35.66 4.85
C PHE A 21 -39.18 -35.73 6.36
N ASN A 22 -39.66 -36.88 6.82
CA ASN A 22 -39.69 -37.18 8.26
C ASN A 22 -38.29 -36.97 8.84
N HIS A 23 -38.19 -36.06 9.81
CA HIS A 23 -37.01 -35.84 10.61
C HIS A 23 -36.59 -37.18 11.21
N LEU A 24 -35.44 -37.74 10.78
CA LEU A 24 -35.00 -39.03 11.27
C LEU A 24 -34.87 -38.97 12.80
N PRO A 25 -35.25 -40.01 13.55
CA PRO A 25 -35.27 -39.97 15.02
C PRO A 25 -33.88 -39.72 15.64
N ASP A 26 -32.80 -39.90 14.87
CA ASP A 26 -31.42 -39.68 15.27
C ASP A 26 -30.80 -38.40 14.68
N SER A 27 -31.53 -37.61 13.87
CA SER A 27 -30.97 -36.42 13.20
C SER A 27 -30.41 -35.40 14.20
N ASP A 28 -31.10 -35.13 15.31
CA ASP A 28 -30.62 -34.22 16.35
C ASP A 28 -29.30 -34.72 16.98
N THR A 29 -29.19 -36.03 17.18
CA THR A 29 -27.98 -36.64 17.74
C THR A 29 -26.82 -36.57 16.76
N TYR A 30 -27.10 -36.74 15.47
CA TYR A 30 -26.13 -36.64 14.40
C TYR A 30 -25.67 -35.19 14.19
N ILE A 31 -26.59 -34.22 14.21
CA ILE A 31 -26.32 -32.78 14.16
C ILE A 31 -25.42 -32.38 15.33
N GLN A 32 -25.76 -32.76 16.57
CA GLN A 32 -24.91 -32.49 17.73
C GLN A 32 -23.51 -33.12 17.59
N LYS A 33 -23.41 -34.32 17.03
CA LYS A 33 -22.12 -34.98 16.76
C LYS A 33 -21.30 -34.21 15.73
N LEU A 34 -21.94 -33.69 14.69
CA LEU A 34 -21.31 -32.84 13.68
C LEU A 34 -20.85 -31.51 14.28
N GLU A 35 -21.67 -30.84 15.08
CA GLU A 35 -21.32 -29.59 15.76
C GLU A 35 -20.14 -29.79 16.74
N ARG A 36 -20.13 -30.89 17.47
CA ARG A 36 -18.99 -31.26 18.34
C ARG A 36 -17.71 -31.52 17.54
N ARG A 37 -17.80 -32.15 16.36
CA ARG A 37 -16.64 -32.33 15.48
C ARG A 37 -16.18 -31.01 14.88
N LEU A 38 -17.12 -30.18 14.44
CA LEU A 38 -16.85 -28.87 13.85
C LEU A 38 -16.16 -27.94 14.85
N SER A 39 -16.64 -27.88 16.09
CA SER A 39 -16.05 -27.06 17.16
C SER A 39 -14.66 -27.56 17.61
N ARG A 40 -14.34 -28.85 17.41
CA ARG A 40 -12.97 -29.37 17.56
C ARG A 40 -12.06 -28.93 16.43
N VAL A 41 -12.53 -29.00 15.19
CA VAL A 41 -11.76 -28.61 13.99
C VAL A 41 -11.52 -27.10 13.94
N LYS A 42 -12.54 -26.30 14.25
CA LYS A 42 -12.44 -24.83 14.30
C LYS A 42 -11.63 -24.31 15.50
N GLY A 43 -11.26 -25.17 16.44
CA GLY A 43 -10.49 -24.78 17.63
C GLY A 43 -11.24 -23.87 18.61
N THR A 44 -12.54 -23.61 18.40
CA THR A 44 -13.34 -22.63 19.18
C THR A 44 -13.54 -23.02 20.65
N ASN A 45 -13.25 -24.28 21.02
CA ASN A 45 -13.30 -24.74 22.41
C ASN A 45 -12.05 -24.37 23.23
N LYS A 46 -11.00 -23.82 22.60
CA LYS A 46 -9.76 -23.43 23.29
C LYS A 46 -9.66 -21.92 23.30
N ALA A 47 -9.46 -21.35 24.50
CA ALA A 47 -9.08 -19.96 24.62
C ALA A 47 -7.77 -19.73 23.83
N PRO A 48 -7.66 -18.61 23.09
CA PRO A 48 -6.45 -18.33 22.31
C PRO A 48 -5.25 -18.27 23.27
N THR A 49 -4.20 -19.01 22.95
CA THR A 49 -2.97 -18.92 23.74
C THR A 49 -2.25 -17.59 23.46
N SER A 50 -1.37 -17.15 24.35
CA SER A 50 -0.54 -15.97 24.13
C SER A 50 0.23 -16.03 22.81
N LYS A 51 0.67 -17.23 22.42
CA LYS A 51 1.31 -17.49 21.13
C LYS A 51 0.38 -17.21 19.94
N ASP A 52 -0.88 -17.61 20.03
CA ASP A 52 -1.87 -17.40 18.95
C ASP A 52 -2.18 -15.90 18.82
N MET A 53 -2.33 -15.21 19.95
CA MET A 53 -2.52 -13.76 19.97
C MET A 53 -1.33 -13.04 19.33
N ILE A 54 -0.10 -13.42 19.67
CA ILE A 54 1.11 -12.84 19.07
C ILE A 54 1.16 -13.13 17.56
N SER A 55 0.84 -14.35 17.13
CA SER A 55 0.82 -14.72 15.71
C SER A 55 -0.19 -13.88 14.93
N VAL A 56 -1.39 -13.66 15.48
CA VAL A 56 -2.42 -12.83 14.87
C VAL A 56 -1.97 -11.37 14.78
N LEU A 57 -1.33 -10.84 15.84
CA LEU A 57 -0.81 -9.48 15.84
C LEU A 57 0.35 -9.30 14.83
N GLN A 58 1.24 -10.29 14.71
CA GLN A 58 2.31 -10.29 13.71
C GLN A 58 1.74 -10.29 12.30
N GLN A 59 0.76 -11.16 12.03
CA GLN A 59 0.10 -11.21 10.74
C GLN A 59 -0.61 -9.89 10.41
N ALA A 60 -1.31 -9.29 11.36
CA ALA A 60 -1.97 -8.00 11.18
C ALA A 60 -0.97 -6.87 10.88
N ARG A 61 0.21 -6.88 11.52
CA ARG A 61 1.30 -5.94 11.23
C ARG A 61 1.81 -6.12 9.80
N ASP A 62 2.10 -7.34 9.41
CA ASP A 62 2.69 -7.65 8.10
C ASP A 62 1.71 -7.31 6.97
N ASP A 63 0.42 -7.61 7.15
CA ASP A 63 -0.66 -7.22 6.23
C ASP A 63 -0.78 -5.69 6.12
N TYR A 64 -0.68 -4.97 7.24
CA TYR A 64 -0.71 -3.51 7.24
C TYR A 64 0.47 -2.92 6.46
N MET A 65 1.68 -3.41 6.71
CA MET A 65 2.87 -2.97 5.97
C MET A 65 2.75 -3.28 4.48
N SER A 66 2.28 -4.49 4.13
CA SER A 66 2.06 -4.88 2.73
C SER A 66 1.07 -3.94 2.03
N ARG A 67 -0.03 -3.58 2.69
CA ARG A 67 -1.02 -2.64 2.14
C ARG A 67 -0.46 -1.23 2.03
N LEU A 68 0.29 -0.77 3.02
CA LEU A 68 0.91 0.56 3.01
C LEU A 68 1.86 0.70 1.82
N ILE A 69 2.77 -0.27 1.62
CA ILE A 69 3.71 -0.28 0.50
C ILE A 69 2.97 -0.35 -0.85
N SER A 70 1.93 -1.18 -0.94
CA SER A 70 1.15 -1.30 -2.18
C SER A 70 0.41 0.01 -2.49
N SER A 71 -0.22 0.63 -1.48
CA SER A 71 -0.93 1.90 -1.63
C SER A 71 0.01 3.06 -1.97
N SER A 72 1.23 3.07 -1.42
CA SER A 72 2.21 4.10 -1.75
C SER A 72 2.75 3.90 -3.16
N ALA A 73 2.96 2.66 -3.61
CA ALA A 73 3.33 2.36 -4.98
C ALA A 73 2.25 2.77 -5.99
N GLU A 74 0.97 2.53 -5.68
CA GLU A 74 -0.16 2.97 -6.51
C GLU A 74 -0.23 4.50 -6.59
N GLN A 75 -0.04 5.21 -5.47
CA GLN A 75 0.01 6.67 -5.46
C GLN A 75 1.22 7.21 -6.22
N LEU A 76 2.40 6.61 -6.05
CA LEU A 76 3.61 6.98 -6.79
C LEU A 76 3.48 6.71 -8.29
N SER A 77 2.71 5.70 -8.70
CA SER A 77 2.44 5.44 -10.13
C SER A 77 1.62 6.55 -10.80
N ALA A 78 0.77 7.25 -10.03
CA ALA A 78 0.01 8.40 -10.52
C ALA A 78 0.86 9.67 -10.68
N PHE A 79 2.00 9.73 -9.98
CA PHE A 79 3.01 10.79 -10.08
C PHE A 79 4.26 10.32 -10.82
N ALA A 80 4.14 9.30 -11.68
CA ALA A 80 5.26 8.79 -12.46
C ALA A 80 6.01 9.98 -13.09
N PRO A 81 7.25 10.24 -12.66
CA PRO A 81 7.99 11.38 -13.16
C PRO A 81 8.17 11.19 -14.67
N THR A 82 7.88 12.24 -15.44
CA THR A 82 8.41 12.35 -16.81
C THR A 82 9.91 12.07 -16.70
N GLU A 83 10.52 11.37 -17.66
CA GLU A 83 11.89 10.82 -17.56
C GLU A 83 12.97 11.77 -16.98
N GLY A 84 12.78 13.09 -17.03
CA GLY A 84 13.64 14.08 -16.35
C GLY A 84 13.52 14.21 -14.83
N ASP A 85 12.37 13.89 -14.22
CA ASP A 85 12.15 13.99 -12.76
C ASP A 85 12.45 12.68 -12.03
N ARG A 86 12.77 11.62 -12.78
CA ARG A 86 13.03 10.27 -12.26
C ARG A 86 14.26 10.26 -11.36
N GLU A 87 15.24 11.12 -11.66
CA GLU A 87 16.46 11.38 -10.90
C GLU A 87 16.18 11.84 -9.45
N LEU A 88 15.09 12.58 -9.23
CA LEU A 88 14.72 13.12 -7.92
C LEU A 88 14.03 12.08 -7.01
N THR A 89 13.54 10.99 -7.59
CA THR A 89 12.75 9.96 -6.90
C THR A 89 13.55 8.74 -6.45
N ILE A 90 14.86 8.72 -6.70
CA ILE A 90 15.74 7.58 -6.39
C ILE A 90 15.90 7.43 -4.86
N SER A 91 15.63 6.22 -4.36
CA SER A 91 15.76 5.89 -2.95
C SER A 91 17.20 6.07 -2.45
N TYR A 92 17.36 6.38 -1.15
CA TYR A 92 18.69 6.53 -0.53
C TYR A 92 19.62 5.33 -0.78
N VAL A 93 19.05 4.12 -0.79
CA VAL A 93 19.81 2.88 -1.03
C VAL A 93 20.30 2.82 -2.48
N GLU A 94 19.46 3.15 -3.43
CA GLU A 94 19.82 3.16 -4.86
C GLU A 94 20.86 4.24 -5.16
N ARG A 95 20.76 5.41 -4.53
CA ARG A 95 21.76 6.49 -4.61
C ARG A 95 23.15 6.05 -4.17
N LYS A 96 23.23 5.18 -3.16
CA LYS A 96 24.49 4.61 -2.69
C LYS A 96 25.06 3.52 -3.59
N LEU A 97 24.19 2.75 -4.25
CA LEU A 97 24.60 1.63 -5.09
C LEU A 97 25.03 2.07 -6.49
N PHE A 98 24.42 3.14 -7.01
CA PHE A 98 24.66 3.64 -8.37
C PHE A 98 24.92 5.14 -8.35
N PRO A 99 26.09 5.59 -7.85
CA PRO A 99 26.46 7.00 -7.80
C PRO A 99 26.41 7.67 -9.19
N GLU A 100 26.72 6.93 -10.25
CA GLU A 100 26.69 7.37 -11.65
C GLU A 100 25.28 7.65 -12.19
N LYS A 101 24.24 7.15 -11.51
CA LYS A 101 22.83 7.40 -11.84
C LYS A 101 22.20 8.52 -11.00
N ASN A 102 23.02 9.26 -10.25
CA ASN A 102 22.63 10.51 -9.62
C ASN A 102 23.32 11.66 -10.35
N GLY A 103 23.19 11.65 -11.67
CA GLY A 103 23.90 12.50 -12.60
C GLY A 103 23.02 13.61 -13.14
N VAL A 104 22.90 14.67 -12.34
CA VAL A 104 22.50 16.05 -12.73
C VAL A 104 21.09 16.14 -13.29
N THR A 105 20.18 16.71 -12.51
CA THR A 105 18.85 17.07 -13.04
C THR A 105 18.98 17.99 -14.25
N TYR A 106 18.00 17.95 -15.16
CA TYR A 106 18.00 18.81 -16.35
C TYR A 106 18.23 20.30 -15.99
N GLU A 107 17.63 20.75 -14.89
CA GLU A 107 17.83 22.10 -14.35
C GLU A 107 19.28 22.34 -13.90
N GLU A 108 19.88 21.44 -13.12
CA GLU A 108 21.29 21.57 -12.72
C GLU A 108 22.24 21.55 -13.93
N MET A 109 21.92 20.79 -14.98
CA MET A 109 22.71 20.72 -16.21
C MET A 109 22.67 22.05 -16.95
N GLN A 110 21.48 22.67 -17.03
CA GLN A 110 21.33 23.99 -17.62
C GLN A 110 22.14 25.03 -16.85
N HIS A 111 22.06 25.04 -15.51
CA HIS A 111 22.82 25.97 -14.68
C HIS A 111 24.34 25.78 -14.78
N LEU A 112 24.81 24.52 -14.88
CA LEU A 112 26.22 24.22 -15.14
C LEU A 112 26.67 24.77 -16.50
N LEU A 113 25.87 24.58 -17.54
CA LEU A 113 26.18 25.05 -18.89
C LEU A 113 26.20 26.59 -18.94
N GLU A 114 25.25 27.25 -18.31
CA GLU A 114 25.21 28.71 -18.18
C GLU A 114 26.46 29.23 -17.43
N SER A 115 26.85 28.59 -16.32
CA SER A 115 28.06 28.92 -15.59
C SER A 115 29.32 28.74 -16.44
N ASP A 116 29.41 27.65 -17.21
CA ASP A 116 30.56 27.38 -18.09
C ASP A 116 30.68 28.42 -19.21
N VAL A 117 29.56 28.82 -19.81
CA VAL A 117 29.52 29.89 -20.82
C VAL A 117 29.92 31.23 -20.21
N LEU A 118 29.39 31.58 -19.04
CA LEU A 118 29.76 32.81 -18.33
C LEU A 118 31.24 32.83 -17.94
N ALA A 119 31.79 31.70 -17.51
CA ALA A 119 33.21 31.56 -17.19
C ALA A 119 34.09 31.75 -18.44
N LYS A 120 33.71 31.18 -19.59
CA LYS A 120 34.42 31.38 -20.86
C LYS A 120 34.38 32.84 -21.31
N VAL A 121 33.21 33.47 -21.30
CA VAL A 121 33.06 34.88 -21.68
C VAL A 121 33.89 35.80 -20.77
N SER A 122 33.91 35.52 -19.46
CA SER A 122 34.70 36.28 -18.48
C SER A 122 36.21 36.05 -18.64
N ALA A 123 36.64 34.87 -19.09
CA ALA A 123 38.04 34.60 -19.40
C ALA A 123 38.49 35.31 -20.68
N GLU A 124 37.64 35.37 -21.70
CA GLU A 124 37.90 36.09 -22.96
C GLU A 124 37.95 37.60 -22.77
N SER A 125 37.10 38.19 -21.92
CA SER A 125 37.14 39.63 -21.61
C SER A 125 38.39 40.07 -20.82
N ASN A 126 39.08 39.13 -20.18
CA ASN A 126 40.32 39.39 -19.44
C ASN A 126 41.59 39.16 -20.27
N GLY A 127 41.47 38.62 -21.49
CA GLY A 127 42.59 38.33 -22.40
C GLY A 127 43.01 39.48 -23.32
N ASP A 128 42.25 40.58 -23.37
CA ASP A 128 42.43 41.66 -24.36
C ASP A 128 43.07 42.95 -23.78
N ILE A 129 43.74 42.87 -22.62
CA ILE A 129 44.52 43.97 -22.06
C ILE A 129 45.98 43.56 -22.04
N GLY A 130 46.67 43.74 -23.17
CA GLY A 130 48.13 43.65 -23.15
C GLY A 130 48.84 43.35 -24.47
N THR A 131 48.59 44.07 -25.55
CA THR A 131 49.63 44.29 -26.59
C THR A 131 49.43 45.61 -27.33
N GLU A 132 49.64 46.75 -26.67
CA GLU A 132 50.02 47.97 -27.41
C GLU A 132 50.90 48.87 -26.52
N VAL A 133 52.19 48.54 -26.50
CA VAL A 133 53.25 49.44 -26.02
C VAL A 133 54.26 49.60 -27.16
N ASP A 134 54.55 50.87 -27.44
CA ASP A 134 55.62 51.46 -28.26
C ASP A 134 55.49 51.47 -29.80
N ARG A 135 55.16 52.66 -30.32
CA ARG A 135 56.09 53.49 -31.13
C ARG A 135 55.68 54.94 -31.22
#